data_AF-A0A645ERZ8-F1
#
_entry.id   AF-A0A645ERZ8-F1
#
_cell.length_a   1.000
_cell.length_b   1.000
_cell.length_c   1.000
_cell.angle_alpha   90.00
_cell.angle_beta   90.00
_cell.angle_gamma   90.00
#
_symmetry.space_group_name_H-M   'P 1'
#
loop_
_entity.id
_entity.type
_entity.pdbx_description
1 polymer ?
#
loop_
_entity_poly.entity_id
_entity_poly.type
_entity_poly.pdbx_seq_one_letter_code
_entity_poly.pdbx_strand_id
1 'polypeptide(L)'
;MVERSGHIIWEKACLPPLKGLKVLRSGWLIGTVEKGRFRPSQAFAMGLDLKGAQAAVQRLDLSAKNANDRYAVIRYLRGETIQEEGKLWPKGWHLVTVDGFPLGWGKGGGYSLKNEYPPGWRWQDRDEG
;
A
#
# COMPACT_ATOMS: atom_id res chain seq x y z
N MET A 1 7.91 -4.24 17.60
CA MET A 1 8.34 -4.24 16.19
C MET A 1 9.74 -4.84 16.14
N VAL A 2 10.02 -5.69 15.15
CA VAL A 2 11.28 -6.43 15.02
C VAL A 2 11.78 -6.27 13.59
N GLU A 3 13.08 -6.12 13.40
CA GLU A 3 13.74 -6.12 12.09
C GLU A 3 14.44 -7.46 11.86
N ARG A 4 14.22 -8.06 10.69
CA ARG A 4 14.86 -9.31 10.26
C ARG A 4 15.25 -9.22 8.79
N SER A 5 16.55 -9.15 8.51
CA SER A 5 17.08 -9.09 7.14
C SER A 5 16.41 -7.98 6.30
N GLY A 6 16.32 -6.78 6.87
CA GLY A 6 15.69 -5.62 6.26
C GLY A 6 14.16 -5.61 6.33
N HIS A 7 13.49 -6.67 6.78
CA HIS A 7 12.03 -6.70 6.92
C HIS A 7 11.63 -6.17 8.30
N ILE A 8 10.79 -5.15 8.31
CA ILE A 8 10.22 -4.58 9.53
C ILE A 8 8.87 -5.24 9.78
N ILE A 9 8.74 -5.95 10.90
CA ILE A 9 7.57 -6.75 11.24
C ILE A 9 7.01 -6.29 12.59
N TRP A 10 5.70 -6.09 12.65
CA TRP A 10 4.98 -5.95 13.90
C TRP A 10 4.52 -7.32 14.38
N GLU A 11 5.08 -7.76 15.50
CA GLU A 11 4.79 -9.05 16.12
C GLU A 11 4.10 -8.81 17.47
N LYS A 12 3.21 -9.72 17.87
CA LYS A 12 2.63 -9.70 19.22
C LYS A 12 3.71 -10.06 20.25
N ALA A 13 3.69 -9.39 21.40
CA ALA A 13 4.67 -9.65 22.47
C ALA A 13 4.63 -11.10 23.01
N CYS A 14 3.49 -11.80 22.86
CA CYS A 14 3.31 -13.18 23.30
C CYS A 14 3.79 -14.24 22.29
N LEU A 15 4.51 -13.85 21.24
CA LEU A 15 5.06 -14.84 20.29
C LEU A 15 6.07 -15.75 21.01
N PRO A 16 5.93 -17.09 20.91
CA PRO A 16 6.93 -17.99 21.47
C PRO A 16 8.26 -17.90 20.70
N PRO A 17 9.37 -18.41 21.28
CA PRO A 17 10.64 -18.47 20.57
C PRO A 17 10.50 -19.23 19.24
N LEU A 18 10.87 -18.59 18.13
CA LEU A 18 10.76 -19.16 16.79
C LEU A 18 12.02 -19.92 16.33
N LYS A 19 13.01 -20.09 17.20
CA LYS A 19 14.30 -20.70 16.87
C LYS A 19 14.11 -22.14 16.39
N GLY A 20 14.65 -22.46 15.22
CA GLY A 20 14.55 -23.80 14.61
C GLY A 20 13.30 -24.03 13.78
N LEU A 21 12.36 -23.08 13.72
CA LEU A 21 11.18 -23.16 12.85
C LEU A 21 11.41 -22.40 11.53
N LYS A 22 10.96 -23.00 10.42
CA LYS A 22 10.86 -22.31 9.13
C LYS A 22 9.56 -21.50 9.10
N VAL A 23 9.59 -20.30 9.66
CA VAL A 23 8.41 -19.43 9.78
C VAL A 23 8.24 -18.60 8.51
N LEU A 24 7.12 -18.77 7.81
CA LEU A 24 6.81 -18.01 6.60
C LEU A 24 6.40 -16.55 6.92
N ARG A 25 5.62 -16.35 7.98
CA ARG A 25 5.19 -15.03 8.47
C ARG A 25 5.06 -15.07 9.99
N SER A 26 5.78 -14.20 10.69
CA SER A 26 5.80 -14.13 12.15
C SER A 26 4.98 -12.97 12.71
N GLY A 27 4.35 -12.17 11.84
CA GLY A 27 3.55 -11.02 12.22
C GLY A 27 3.10 -10.22 11.01
N TRP A 28 2.73 -8.97 11.26
CA TRP A 28 2.29 -8.03 10.26
C TRP A 28 3.51 -7.33 9.64
N LEU A 29 3.77 -7.58 8.35
CA LEU A 29 4.86 -6.93 7.64
C LEU A 29 4.57 -5.44 7.47
N ILE A 30 5.36 -4.57 8.10
CA ILE A 30 5.21 -3.12 8.00
C ILE A 30 5.91 -2.60 6.73
N GLY A 31 7.05 -3.19 6.37
CA GLY A 31 7.80 -2.79 5.19
C GLY A 31 9.18 -3.43 5.11
N THR A 32 9.97 -2.98 4.15
CA THR A 32 11.37 -3.37 3.97
C THR A 32 12.28 -2.14 4.01
N VAL A 33 13.50 -2.31 4.49
CA VAL A 33 14.57 -1.33 4.37
C VAL A 33 15.53 -1.81 3.30
N GLU A 34 15.58 -1.07 2.20
CA GLU A 34 16.43 -1.37 1.06
C GLU A 34 17.30 -0.17 0.75
N LYS A 35 18.63 -0.37 0.71
CA LYS A 35 19.61 0.70 0.46
C LYS A 35 19.41 1.92 1.37
N GLY A 36 19.17 1.67 2.66
CA GLY A 36 18.95 2.71 3.67
C GLY A 36 17.61 3.45 3.55
N ARG A 37 16.66 2.96 2.75
CA ARG A 37 15.34 3.59 2.58
C ARG A 37 14.24 2.62 2.93
N PHE A 38 13.28 3.10 3.72
CA PHE A 38 12.07 2.35 4.04
C PHE A 38 11.09 2.33 2.86
N ARG A 39 10.54 1.15 2.58
CA ARG A 39 9.46 0.88 1.64
C ARG A 39 8.30 0.24 2.41
N PRO A 40 7.13 0.88 2.52
CA PRO A 40 5.99 0.29 3.20
C PRO A 40 5.51 -0.93 2.42
N SER A 41 5.04 -1.96 3.12
CA SER A 41 4.53 -3.16 2.49
C SER A 41 3.06 -2.98 2.08
N GLN A 42 2.60 -3.75 1.10
CA GLN A 42 1.17 -3.83 0.81
C GLN A 42 0.37 -4.35 2.02
N ALA A 43 0.93 -5.30 2.79
CA ALA A 43 0.28 -5.80 4.00
C ALA A 43 0.04 -4.66 4.99
N PHE A 44 0.98 -3.70 5.11
CA PHE A 44 0.83 -2.54 5.98
C PHE A 44 -0.33 -1.65 5.57
N ALA A 45 -0.57 -1.40 4.28
CA ALA A 45 -1.77 -0.66 3.87
C ALA A 45 -3.04 -1.43 4.25
N MET A 46 -3.11 -2.72 3.89
CA MET A 46 -4.31 -3.54 4.04
C MET A 46 -4.71 -3.84 5.49
N GLY A 47 -3.77 -3.71 6.44
CA GLY A 47 -4.06 -3.93 7.86
C GLY A 47 -4.42 -2.66 8.64
N LEU A 48 -4.43 -1.49 8.00
CA LEU A 48 -4.88 -0.26 8.65
C LEU A 48 -6.39 -0.27 8.84
N ASP A 49 -6.83 0.11 10.03
CA ASP A 49 -8.22 0.45 10.29
C ASP A 49 -8.54 1.86 9.76
N LEU A 50 -9.81 2.25 9.82
CA LEU A 50 -10.26 3.56 9.33
C LEU A 50 -9.48 4.71 9.98
N LYS A 51 -9.25 4.64 11.30
CA LYS A 51 -8.51 5.67 12.05
C LYS A 51 -7.05 5.74 11.59
N GLY A 52 -6.40 4.60 11.41
CA GLY A 52 -5.03 4.50 10.91
C GLY A 52 -4.90 5.02 9.48
N ALA A 53 -5.86 4.71 8.61
CA ALA A 53 -5.90 5.23 7.24
C ALA A 53 -6.09 6.75 7.21
N GLN A 54 -6.98 7.29 8.04
CA GLN A 54 -7.21 8.74 8.17
C GLN A 54 -6.00 9.49 8.76
N ALA A 55 -5.19 8.83 9.58
CA ALA A 55 -3.97 9.41 10.15
C ALA A 55 -2.77 9.45 9.17
N ALA A 56 -2.92 8.95 7.94
CA ALA A 56 -1.85 8.99 6.95
C ALA A 56 -1.48 10.44 6.57
N VAL A 57 -0.17 10.74 6.62
CA VAL A 57 0.37 12.09 6.32
C VAL A 57 0.06 12.52 4.88
N GLN A 58 0.12 11.59 3.94
CA GLN A 58 -0.20 11.79 2.53
C GLN A 58 -1.18 10.71 2.10
N ARG A 59 -2.32 11.12 1.54
CA ARG A 59 -3.41 10.22 1.19
C ARG A 59 -4.08 10.68 -0.10
N LEU A 60 -4.36 9.73 -1.00
CA LEU A 60 -5.30 9.90 -2.09
C LEU A 60 -6.59 9.18 -1.67
N ASP A 61 -7.63 9.94 -1.38
CA ASP A 61 -8.95 9.38 -1.06
C ASP A 61 -9.87 9.52 -2.26
N LEU A 62 -10.30 8.38 -2.79
CA LEU A 62 -11.23 8.28 -3.91
C LEU A 62 -12.62 7.97 -3.37
N SER A 63 -13.69 8.44 -4.01
CA SER A 63 -15.05 8.05 -3.62
C SER A 63 -15.65 7.00 -4.54
N ALA A 64 -16.26 5.95 -3.98
CA ALA A 64 -17.03 5.01 -4.79
C ALA A 64 -18.33 5.64 -5.34
N LYS A 65 -18.77 6.79 -4.82
CA LYS A 65 -19.95 7.51 -5.31
C LYS A 65 -19.64 8.42 -6.49
N ASN A 66 -18.38 8.78 -6.71
CA ASN A 66 -17.95 9.61 -7.82
C ASN A 66 -17.56 8.73 -9.02
N ALA A 67 -18.13 9.00 -10.20
CA ALA A 67 -17.89 8.19 -11.39
C ALA A 67 -16.42 8.22 -11.86
N ASN A 68 -15.77 9.37 -11.79
CA ASN A 68 -14.37 9.53 -12.20
C ASN A 68 -13.43 8.82 -11.21
N ASP A 69 -13.72 8.90 -9.92
CA ASP A 69 -12.95 8.22 -8.88
C ASP A 69 -13.06 6.71 -9.00
N ARG A 70 -14.25 6.16 -9.30
CA ARG A 70 -14.40 4.73 -9.59
C ARG A 70 -13.49 4.30 -10.74
N TYR A 71 -13.40 5.10 -11.80
CA TYR A 71 -12.50 4.82 -12.90
C TYR A 71 -11.03 4.89 -12.47
N ALA A 72 -10.65 5.88 -11.65
CA ALA A 72 -9.31 5.99 -11.08
C ALA A 72 -8.96 4.80 -10.17
N VAL A 73 -9.92 4.29 -9.38
CA VAL A 73 -9.76 3.06 -8.57
C VAL A 73 -9.41 1.87 -9.47
N ILE A 74 -10.15 1.64 -10.56
CA ILE A 74 -9.87 0.52 -11.46
C ILE A 74 -8.48 0.66 -12.11
N ARG A 75 -8.13 1.84 -12.60
CA ARG A 75 -6.78 2.12 -13.15
C ARG A 75 -5.69 1.84 -12.12
N TYR A 76 -5.89 2.28 -10.88
CA TYR A 76 -4.97 1.98 -9.78
C TYR A 76 -4.86 0.47 -9.53
N LEU A 77 -5.97 -0.25 -9.47
CA LEU A 77 -5.98 -1.71 -9.26
C LEU A 77 -5.34 -2.47 -10.44
N ARG A 78 -5.36 -1.92 -11.66
CA ARG A 78 -4.62 -2.42 -12.82
C ARG A 78 -3.11 -2.12 -12.79
N GLY A 79 -2.66 -1.35 -11.80
CA GLY A 79 -1.25 -0.96 -11.66
C GLY A 79 -0.85 0.27 -12.48
N GLU A 80 -1.81 1.03 -13.00
CA GLU A 80 -1.53 2.24 -13.77
C GLU A 80 -1.09 3.39 -12.87
N THR A 81 -0.20 4.24 -13.39
CA THR A 81 0.23 5.48 -12.72
C THR A 81 -0.91 6.49 -12.75
N ILE A 82 -1.16 7.13 -11.61
CA ILE A 82 -2.23 8.13 -11.48
C ILE A 82 -1.66 9.51 -11.85
N GLN A 83 -2.36 10.19 -12.74
CA GLN A 83 -2.10 11.57 -13.13
C GLN A 83 -3.42 12.31 -13.07
N GLU A 84 -3.42 13.44 -12.38
CA GLU A 84 -4.57 14.34 -12.28
C GLU A 84 -4.11 15.70 -12.79
N GLU A 85 -4.86 16.26 -13.73
CA GLU A 85 -4.51 17.53 -14.35
C GLU A 85 -4.45 18.65 -13.31
N GLY A 86 -3.38 19.45 -13.35
CA GLY A 86 -3.15 20.52 -12.38
C GLY A 86 -2.75 20.05 -10.97
N LYS A 87 -2.63 18.74 -10.71
CA LYS A 87 -2.23 18.21 -9.40
C LYS A 87 -0.74 17.91 -9.32
N LEU A 88 -0.11 18.41 -8.26
CA LEU A 88 1.24 18.05 -7.86
C LEU A 88 1.19 17.10 -6.66
N TRP A 89 1.85 15.96 -6.81
CA TRP A 89 2.03 14.95 -5.77
C TRP A 89 3.32 15.23 -5.01
N PRO A 90 3.24 15.53 -3.69
CA PRO A 90 4.42 15.65 -2.85
C PRO A 90 5.34 14.43 -2.99
N LYS A 91 6.63 14.63 -2.75
CA LYS A 91 7.56 13.51 -2.75
C LYS A 91 7.28 12.63 -1.54
N GLY A 92 7.05 11.33 -1.77
CA GLY A 92 6.83 10.39 -0.67
C GLY A 92 5.78 9.33 -0.96
N TRP A 93 5.45 8.57 0.07
CA TRP A 93 4.45 7.52 0.03
C TRP A 93 3.06 8.10 0.31
N HIS A 94 2.12 7.85 -0.59
CA HIS A 94 0.71 8.18 -0.42
C HIS A 94 -0.08 6.91 -0.19
N LEU A 95 -0.90 6.88 0.86
CA LEU A 95 -1.88 5.83 1.03
C LEU A 95 -3.02 6.09 0.04
N VAL A 96 -3.35 5.10 -0.80
CA VAL A 96 -4.50 5.17 -1.70
C VAL A 96 -5.68 4.52 -0.98
N THR A 97 -6.78 5.24 -0.84
CA THR A 97 -8.01 4.78 -0.20
C THR A 97 -9.22 4.97 -1.11
N VAL A 98 -10.26 4.15 -0.91
CA VAL A 98 -11.61 4.40 -1.42
C VAL A 98 -12.59 4.49 -0.27
N ASP A 99 -13.29 5.61 -0.14
CA ASP A 99 -14.18 5.94 0.98
C ASP A 99 -13.52 5.65 2.35
N GLY A 100 -12.22 5.96 2.48
CA GLY A 100 -11.42 5.71 3.68
C GLY A 100 -10.87 4.28 3.86
N PHE A 101 -11.21 3.33 2.99
CA PHE A 101 -10.66 1.96 3.02
C PHE A 101 -9.35 1.86 2.23
N PRO A 102 -8.24 1.36 2.82
CA PRO A 102 -6.97 1.20 2.13
C PRO A 102 -7.03 0.27 0.92
N LEU A 103 -6.45 0.72 -0.19
CA LEU A 103 -6.17 -0.07 -1.38
C LEU A 103 -4.68 -0.40 -1.53
N GLY A 104 -3.78 0.46 -1.04
CA GLY A 104 -2.34 0.24 -1.12
C GLY A 104 -1.56 1.55 -1.16
N TRP A 105 -0.40 1.52 -1.82
CA TRP A 105 0.51 2.66 -1.86
C TRP A 105 0.73 3.21 -3.27
N GLY A 106 0.87 4.53 -3.33
CA GLY A 106 1.48 5.24 -4.45
C GLY A 106 2.71 6.00 -4.00
N LYS A 107 3.61 6.31 -4.93
CA LYS A 107 4.82 7.11 -4.68
C LYS A 107 4.79 8.40 -5.50
N GLY A 108 4.64 9.51 -4.81
CA GLY A 108 4.57 10.84 -5.41
C GLY A 108 5.97 11.35 -5.78
N GLY A 109 6.02 12.10 -6.88
CA GLY A 109 7.26 12.66 -7.42
C GLY A 109 7.07 13.89 -8.29
N GLY A 110 6.01 14.68 -8.07
CA GLY A 110 5.64 15.82 -8.92
C GLY A 110 4.35 15.56 -9.67
N TYR A 111 4.38 15.47 -11.00
CA TYR A 111 3.18 15.40 -11.84
C TYR A 111 2.48 14.04 -11.87
N SER A 112 3.02 13.02 -11.20
CA SER A 112 2.43 11.70 -11.18
C SER A 112 2.59 11.03 -9.82
N LEU A 113 1.62 10.17 -9.52
CA LEU A 113 1.65 9.25 -8.41
C LEU A 113 1.93 7.85 -8.98
N LYS A 114 3.19 7.43 -8.87
CA LYS A 114 3.62 6.11 -9.35
C LYS A 114 2.93 5.03 -8.54
N ASN A 115 2.33 4.07 -9.22
CA ASN A 115 1.65 2.96 -8.61
C ASN A 115 2.64 1.93 -8.05
N GLU A 116 2.44 1.52 -6.80
CA GLU A 116 3.26 0.50 -6.13
C GLU A 116 2.39 -0.70 -5.68
N TYR A 117 1.22 -0.87 -6.31
CA TYR A 117 0.33 -2.01 -6.13
C TYR A 117 0.98 -3.30 -6.68
N PRO A 118 0.98 -4.41 -5.92
CA PRO A 118 1.71 -5.62 -6.29
C PRO A 118 1.26 -6.19 -7.65
N PRO A 119 2.19 -6.53 -8.57
CA PRO A 119 1.85 -7.08 -9.87
C PRO A 119 0.91 -8.29 -9.82
N GLY A 120 1.13 -9.22 -8.88
CA GLY A 120 0.29 -10.41 -8.72
C GLY A 120 -1.10 -10.15 -8.14
N TRP A 121 -1.39 -8.92 -7.72
CA TRP A 121 -2.71 -8.52 -7.21
C TRP A 121 -3.49 -7.67 -8.21
N ARG A 122 -2.85 -7.32 -9.34
CA ARG A 122 -3.43 -6.43 -10.32
C ARG A 122 -4.69 -7.04 -10.89
N TRP A 123 -5.71 -6.20 -11.01
CA TRP A 123 -6.94 -6.55 -11.68
C TRP A 123 -6.62 -6.98 -13.12
N GLN A 124 -7.05 -8.18 -13.48
CA GLN A 124 -7.05 -8.67 -14.85
C GLN A 124 -8.49 -8.66 -15.34
N ASP A 125 -8.70 -8.15 -16.54
CA ASP A 125 -9.99 -8.35 -17.19
C ASP A 125 -10.13 -9.86 -17.38
N ARG A 126 -11.27 -10.44 -16.97
CA ARG A 126 -11.52 -11.84 -17.29
C ARG A 126 -11.61 -11.90 -18.80
N ASP A 127 -10.70 -12.63 -19.42
CA ASP A 127 -10.89 -13.07 -20.80
C ASP A 127 -12.17 -13.91 -20.80
N GLU A 128 -13.28 -13.32 -21.24
CA GLU A 128 -14.44 -14.09 -21.68
C GLU A 128 -14.03 -14.77 -22.99
N GLY A 129 -13.51 -16.00 -22.86
CA GLY A 129 -13.31 -16.93 -23.97
C GLY A 129 -14.60 -17.64 -24.35
#